data_AF-A0A1Q3QPI6-F1
#
_entry.id   AF-A0A1Q3QPI6-F1
#
_cell.length_a   1.000
_cell.length_b   1.000
_cell.length_c   1.000
_cell.angle_alpha   90.00
_cell.angle_beta   90.00
_cell.angle_gamma   90.00
#
_symmetry.space_group_name_H-M   'P 1'
#
loop_
_entity.id
_entity.type
_entity.pdbx_description
1 polymer ?
#
loop_
_entity_poly.entity_id
_entity_poly.type
_entity_poly.pdbx_seq_one_letter_code
_entity_poly.pdbx_strand_id
1 'polypeptide(L)'
;MNRNRRSGPKLSLAVLILAFAAGAVQAQPAATVKKVTFQGIMGQSRVGLTLVVNAANVITGGHYFFADDLKDIPLKAGTQGTGLILYGPDGGQMALRFKGSGSDTGQALTLENSTGMEGRWMKGDSSYPIKLQMEGMSEGLPDARWYQDVTSESDAAFENRVQCFTRAALAGDKAATARYVDFPLRVNHNGKSSTIASAAELSARWKRVFTPACLDAIRKAVPHDMFVRNGQAMLGDGVVWFGPKGAAAINVP
;
A
#
# COMPACT_ATOMS: atom_id res chain seq x y z
N MET A 1 -79.59 44.75 13.05
CA MET A 1 -79.58 44.12 14.40
C MET A 1 -79.95 42.64 14.25
N ASN A 2 -79.08 41.74 14.75
CA ASN A 2 -79.30 40.38 15.30
C ASN A 2 -80.47 39.51 14.76
N ARG A 3 -80.38 38.19 14.58
CA ARG A 3 -79.36 37.16 14.87
C ARG A 3 -79.84 35.82 14.27
N ASN A 4 -78.87 35.06 13.77
CA ASN A 4 -78.68 33.61 13.92
C ASN A 4 -79.77 32.57 13.57
N ARG A 5 -79.47 31.85 12.49
CA ARG A 5 -79.79 30.43 12.23
C ARG A 5 -79.06 29.48 13.21
N ARG A 6 -79.73 28.38 13.60
CA ARG A 6 -79.15 27.09 14.05
C ARG A 6 -79.56 26.04 13.00
N SER A 7 -78.67 25.43 12.22
CA SER A 7 -77.72 24.32 12.49
C SER A 7 -78.38 22.95 12.72
N GLY A 8 -78.26 22.06 11.74
CA GLY A 8 -78.24 20.60 11.90
C GLY A 8 -77.01 20.06 11.14
N PRO A 9 -76.21 19.14 11.70
CA PRO A 9 -74.92 18.76 11.14
C PRO A 9 -75.05 17.65 10.09
N LYS A 10 -74.25 17.71 9.03
CA LYS A 10 -73.92 16.56 8.18
C LYS A 10 -72.47 16.18 8.45
N LEU A 11 -72.26 14.92 8.82
CA LEU A 11 -70.95 14.29 8.94
C LEU A 11 -70.22 14.35 7.59
N SER A 12 -68.97 14.79 7.61
CA SER A 12 -67.99 14.52 6.55
C SER A 12 -66.72 14.00 7.20
N LEU A 13 -66.40 12.73 6.91
CA LEU A 13 -65.23 11.99 7.36
C LEU A 13 -64.03 12.46 6.52
N ALA A 14 -63.08 13.17 7.14
CA ALA A 14 -61.80 13.51 6.50
C ALA A 14 -60.78 12.39 6.80
N VAL A 15 -60.36 11.67 5.76
CA VAL A 15 -59.24 10.74 5.82
C VAL A 15 -57.96 11.54 5.63
N LEU A 16 -57.12 11.61 6.67
CA LEU A 16 -55.80 12.22 6.62
C LEU A 16 -54.79 11.15 6.17
N ILE A 17 -54.37 11.19 4.91
CA ILE A 17 -53.27 10.35 4.41
C ILE A 17 -51.95 11.05 4.78
N LEU A 18 -51.28 10.56 5.83
CA LEU A 18 -49.89 10.91 6.11
C LEU A 18 -48.97 10.17 5.13
N ALA A 19 -48.51 10.87 4.10
CA ALA A 19 -47.44 10.39 3.24
C ALA A 19 -46.10 10.46 4.01
N PHE A 20 -45.62 9.31 4.49
CA PHE A 20 -44.22 9.18 4.91
C PHE A 20 -43.33 9.24 3.66
N ALA A 21 -42.73 10.40 3.41
CA ALA A 21 -41.59 10.49 2.51
C ALA A 21 -40.41 9.76 3.18
N ALA A 22 -40.26 8.47 2.88
CA ALA A 22 -39.03 7.75 3.14
C ALA A 22 -37.96 8.34 2.21
N GLY A 23 -37.27 9.38 2.68
CA GLY A 23 -36.05 9.85 2.02
C GLY A 23 -35.06 8.70 2.01
N ALA A 24 -34.85 8.10 0.84
CA ALA A 24 -33.72 7.23 0.63
C ALA A 24 -32.47 8.10 0.87
N VAL A 25 -31.86 7.96 2.04
CA VAL A 25 -30.50 8.46 2.26
C VAL A 25 -29.65 7.62 1.32
N GLN A 26 -29.34 8.17 0.14
CA GLN A 26 -28.28 7.62 -0.69
C GLN A 26 -27.02 7.70 0.18
N ALA A 27 -26.55 6.54 0.64
CA ALA A 27 -25.27 6.44 1.31
C ALA A 27 -24.23 7.02 0.37
N GLN A 28 -23.69 8.18 0.73
CA GLN A 28 -22.66 8.83 -0.03
C GLN A 28 -21.48 7.86 -0.11
N PRO A 29 -20.94 7.57 -1.30
CA PRO A 29 -19.83 6.63 -1.42
C PRO A 29 -18.70 7.07 -0.49
N ALA A 30 -18.18 6.12 0.29
CA ALA A 30 -17.11 6.39 1.24
C ALA A 30 -15.94 7.06 0.49
N ALA A 31 -15.47 8.19 1.02
CA ALA A 31 -14.34 8.89 0.43
C ALA A 31 -13.11 7.99 0.42
N THR A 32 -12.46 7.88 -0.74
CA THR A 32 -11.24 7.11 -0.91
C THR A 32 -10.04 7.84 -0.30
N VAL A 33 -9.01 7.07 0.01
CA VAL A 33 -7.68 7.56 0.39
C VAL A 33 -6.65 7.02 -0.60
N LYS A 34 -5.60 7.79 -0.82
CA LYS A 34 -4.40 7.33 -1.52
C LYS A 34 -3.37 6.88 -0.49
N LYS A 35 -2.74 5.74 -0.74
CA LYS A 35 -1.53 5.27 -0.07
C LYS A 35 -0.36 5.46 -1.02
N VAL A 36 0.65 6.23 -0.62
CA VAL A 36 1.84 6.49 -1.43
C VAL A 36 3.05 5.86 -0.75
N THR A 37 3.69 4.93 -1.44
CA THR A 37 4.83 4.17 -0.91
C THR A 37 6.15 4.71 -1.43
N PHE A 38 7.14 4.69 -0.55
CA PHE A 38 8.50 5.10 -0.83
C PHE A 38 9.47 4.11 -0.20
N GLN A 39 10.64 3.95 -0.83
CA GLN A 39 11.78 3.23 -0.26
C GLN A 39 13.05 4.06 -0.39
N GLY A 40 14.00 3.82 0.50
CA GLY A 40 15.29 4.48 0.40
C GLY A 40 16.16 4.29 1.64
N ILE A 41 16.92 5.32 1.97
CA ILE A 41 17.94 5.28 3.02
C ILE A 41 17.71 6.41 4.02
N MET A 42 17.84 6.08 5.30
CA MET A 42 17.94 7.01 6.43
C MET A 42 19.27 6.77 7.15
N GLY A 43 20.21 7.70 7.01
CA GLY A 43 21.59 7.49 7.45
C GLY A 43 22.25 6.33 6.67
N GLN A 44 22.41 5.18 7.31
CA GLN A 44 22.91 3.94 6.69
C GLN A 44 21.84 2.84 6.59
N SER A 45 20.67 3.05 7.18
CA SER A 45 19.63 2.04 7.26
C SER A 45 18.68 2.15 6.07
N ARG A 46 18.29 1.01 5.51
CA ARG A 46 17.23 0.94 4.52
C ARG A 46 15.88 1.13 5.19
N VAL A 47 15.03 1.96 4.61
CA VAL A 47 13.73 2.31 5.16
C VAL A 47 12.65 2.27 4.08
N GLY A 48 11.44 1.95 4.48
CA GLY A 48 10.24 2.24 3.71
C GLY A 48 9.38 3.28 4.42
N LEU A 49 8.61 4.04 3.65
CA LEU A 49 7.67 5.05 4.14
C LEU A 49 6.38 4.92 3.33
N THR A 50 5.26 4.87 4.04
CA THR A 50 3.92 4.91 3.44
C THR A 50 3.18 6.11 3.98
N LEU A 51 2.67 6.96 3.07
CA LEU A 51 1.86 8.13 3.39
C LEU A 51 0.39 7.87 3.07
N VAL A 52 -0.51 8.34 3.93
CA VAL A 52 -1.96 8.31 3.71
C VAL A 52 -2.45 9.71 3.35
N VAL A 53 -3.08 9.83 2.20
CA VAL A 53 -3.58 11.07 1.63
C VAL A 53 -5.09 10.99 1.48
N ASN A 54 -5.82 11.97 2.01
CA ASN A 54 -7.27 11.98 1.88
C ASN A 54 -7.74 12.49 0.50
N ALA A 55 -9.04 12.41 0.24
CA ALA A 55 -9.65 12.88 -1.01
C ALA A 55 -9.42 14.38 -1.32
N ALA A 56 -9.05 15.20 -0.32
CA ALA A 56 -8.66 16.60 -0.50
C ALA A 56 -7.16 16.78 -0.82
N ASN A 57 -6.45 15.69 -1.12
CA ASN A 57 -4.99 15.64 -1.34
C ASN A 57 -4.17 16.12 -0.13
N VAL A 58 -4.71 16.00 1.08
CA VAL A 58 -4.00 16.33 2.32
C VAL A 58 -3.38 15.06 2.88
N ILE A 59 -2.08 15.09 3.16
CA ILE A 59 -1.38 14.03 3.88
C ILE A 59 -1.86 14.05 5.33
N THR A 60 -2.45 12.95 5.78
CA THR A 60 -3.05 12.82 7.12
C THR A 60 -2.16 12.09 8.11
N GLY A 61 -1.17 11.34 7.60
CA GLY A 61 -0.24 10.57 8.40
C GLY A 61 0.38 9.46 7.56
N GLY A 62 0.75 8.38 8.22
CA GLY A 62 1.35 7.22 7.59
C GLY A 62 2.16 6.42 8.59
N HIS A 63 3.16 5.72 8.09
CA HIS A 63 4.15 5.01 8.90
C HIS A 63 5.46 4.87 8.12
N TYR A 64 6.54 4.63 8.85
CA TYR A 64 7.78 4.17 8.27
C TYR A 64 8.28 2.94 9.01
N PHE A 65 9.20 2.22 8.41
CA PHE A 65 9.79 1.01 9.00
C PHE A 65 11.23 0.85 8.50
N PHE A 66 12.03 0.06 9.23
CA PHE A 66 13.36 -0.33 8.79
C PHE A 66 13.28 -1.66 8.03
N ALA A 67 14.04 -1.80 6.95
CA ALA A 67 13.99 -3.02 6.13
C ALA A 67 14.46 -4.29 6.88
N ASP A 68 15.16 -4.13 8.00
CA ASP A 68 15.72 -5.22 8.79
C ASP A 68 14.70 -5.86 9.75
N ASP A 69 13.68 -5.11 10.20
CA ASP A 69 12.67 -5.60 11.14
C ASP A 69 11.22 -5.47 10.64
N LEU A 70 10.99 -4.64 9.62
CA LEU A 70 9.70 -4.39 8.98
C LEU A 70 8.60 -3.98 9.98
N LYS A 71 9.00 -3.33 11.07
CA LYS A 71 8.07 -2.89 12.10
C LYS A 71 7.62 -1.47 11.84
N ASP A 72 6.31 -1.29 11.71
CA ASP A 72 5.71 0.01 11.54
C ASP A 72 5.92 0.93 12.74
N ILE A 73 6.38 2.13 12.43
CA ILE A 73 6.45 3.26 13.34
C ILE A 73 5.48 4.31 12.80
N PRO A 74 4.36 4.56 13.51
CA PRO A 74 3.31 5.44 13.01
C PRO A 74 3.80 6.88 12.91
N LEU A 75 3.28 7.61 11.94
CA LEU A 75 3.61 9.00 11.68
C LEU A 75 2.33 9.84 11.69
N LYS A 76 2.40 10.96 12.39
CA LYS A 76 1.41 12.03 12.27
C LYS A 76 1.92 13.07 11.28
N ALA A 77 1.07 13.48 10.36
CA ALA A 77 1.41 14.57 9.45
C ALA A 77 1.32 15.92 10.18
N GLY A 78 2.26 16.80 9.87
CA GLY A 78 2.11 18.23 10.02
C GLY A 78 2.65 18.94 8.79
N THR A 79 2.39 20.24 8.72
CA THR A 79 2.80 21.07 7.58
C THR A 79 3.67 22.21 8.08
N GLN A 80 4.74 22.52 7.35
CA GLN A 80 5.51 23.75 7.53
C GLN A 80 5.95 24.28 6.16
N GLY A 81 5.26 25.33 5.67
CA GLY A 81 5.58 25.96 4.39
C GLY A 81 5.45 25.01 3.20
N THR A 82 6.48 24.92 2.37
CA THR A 82 6.53 24.07 1.15
C THR A 82 7.06 22.65 1.41
N GLY A 83 7.35 22.28 2.65
CA GLY A 83 7.86 20.96 3.04
C GLY A 83 6.85 20.13 3.81
N LEU A 84 7.10 18.82 3.86
CA LEU A 84 6.36 17.86 4.67
C LEU A 84 7.10 17.63 5.99
N ILE A 85 6.40 17.78 7.13
CA ILE A 85 6.94 17.35 8.42
C ILE A 85 6.11 16.19 8.96
N LEU A 86 6.78 15.08 9.29
CA LEU A 86 6.15 13.91 9.90
C LEU A 86 6.69 13.73 11.31
N TYR A 87 5.81 13.42 12.25
CA TYR A 87 6.13 13.25 13.66
C TYR A 87 5.94 11.79 14.07
N GLY A 88 7.02 11.16 14.56
CA GLY A 88 6.99 9.86 15.20
C GLY A 88 6.49 9.94 16.65
N PRO A 89 5.98 8.85 17.22
CA PRO A 89 5.46 8.80 18.58
C PRO A 89 6.54 9.00 19.65
N ASP A 90 7.80 8.80 19.29
CA ASP A 90 8.96 8.86 20.17
C ASP A 90 9.64 10.24 20.16
N GLY A 91 9.01 11.25 19.54
CA GLY A 91 9.55 12.59 19.36
C GLY A 91 10.47 12.76 18.16
N GLY A 92 10.67 11.70 17.36
CA GLY A 92 11.37 11.80 16.07
C GLY A 92 10.59 12.66 15.06
N GLN A 93 11.31 13.41 14.22
CA GLN A 93 10.74 14.27 13.19
C GLN A 93 11.42 14.01 11.85
N MET A 94 10.63 13.94 10.78
CA MET A 94 11.13 13.91 9.40
C MET A 94 10.76 15.21 8.72
N ALA A 95 11.76 16.03 8.40
CA ALA A 95 11.58 17.20 7.55
C ALA A 95 11.96 16.82 6.11
N LEU A 96 10.97 16.70 5.24
CA LEU A 96 11.09 16.20 3.88
C LEU A 96 10.69 17.27 2.86
N ARG A 97 11.35 17.22 1.70
CA ARG A 97 11.02 18.00 0.51
C ARG A 97 10.88 17.07 -0.67
N PHE A 98 9.95 17.40 -1.54
CA PHE A 98 9.76 16.70 -2.79
C PHE A 98 10.95 16.86 -3.72
N LYS A 99 11.25 15.80 -4.48
CA LYS A 99 12.30 15.75 -5.48
C LYS A 99 11.68 15.47 -6.85
N GLY A 100 11.84 16.41 -7.78
CA GLY A 100 11.38 16.27 -9.16
C GLY A 100 12.30 15.41 -10.01
N SER A 101 11.92 15.20 -11.27
CA SER A 101 12.75 14.51 -12.27
C SER A 101 13.78 15.43 -12.94
N GLY A 102 13.63 16.75 -12.74
CA GLY A 102 14.42 17.79 -13.39
C GLY A 102 13.77 18.39 -14.64
N SER A 103 12.67 17.81 -15.14
CA SER A 103 11.85 18.40 -16.20
C SER A 103 10.80 19.40 -15.72
N ASP A 104 10.64 19.54 -14.39
CA ASP A 104 9.54 20.25 -13.74
C ASP A 104 9.81 21.76 -13.63
N THR A 105 10.28 22.39 -14.70
CA THR A 105 10.78 23.77 -14.66
C THR A 105 9.68 24.76 -14.26
N GLY A 106 9.82 25.36 -13.07
CA GLY A 106 8.96 26.43 -12.58
C GLY A 106 7.65 26.00 -11.91
N GLN A 107 7.36 24.69 -11.82
CA GLN A 107 6.19 24.19 -11.11
C GLN A 107 6.54 23.81 -9.67
N ALA A 108 5.61 24.06 -8.74
CA ALA A 108 5.74 23.54 -7.38
C ALA A 108 5.60 22.02 -7.41
N LEU A 109 6.50 21.32 -6.71
CA LEU A 109 6.46 19.87 -6.62
C LEU A 109 5.36 19.41 -5.66
N THR A 110 4.64 18.37 -6.07
CA THR A 110 3.58 17.68 -5.34
C THR A 110 3.83 16.17 -5.37
N LEU A 111 2.99 15.38 -4.70
CA LEU A 111 3.09 13.91 -4.80
C LEU A 111 2.94 13.40 -6.23
N GLU A 112 2.18 14.10 -7.07
CA GLU A 112 1.84 13.66 -8.43
C GLU A 112 2.95 13.88 -9.46
N ASN A 113 3.82 14.88 -9.27
CA ASN A 113 4.91 15.20 -10.19
C ASN A 113 6.32 14.95 -9.61
N SER A 114 6.40 14.36 -8.41
CA SER A 114 7.68 14.03 -7.78
C SER A 114 8.15 12.63 -8.10
N THR A 115 9.46 12.44 -8.13
CA THR A 115 10.10 11.12 -8.18
C THR A 115 10.40 10.58 -6.79
N GLY A 116 10.38 11.42 -5.76
CA GLY A 116 10.71 10.99 -4.40
C GLY A 116 10.76 12.16 -3.43
N MET A 117 11.44 11.93 -2.31
CA MET A 117 11.65 12.95 -1.27
C MET A 117 13.06 12.88 -0.71
N GLU A 118 13.56 14.00 -0.24
CA GLU A 118 14.82 14.10 0.48
C GLU A 118 14.70 15.03 1.68
N GLY A 119 15.54 14.82 2.68
CA GLY A 119 15.44 15.61 3.89
C GLY A 119 16.26 15.06 5.03
N ARG A 120 15.75 15.25 6.25
CA ARG A 120 16.43 14.80 7.47
C ARG A 120 15.45 14.22 8.48
N TRP A 121 15.88 13.14 9.12
CA TRP A 121 15.31 12.68 10.38
C TRP A 121 16.03 13.39 11.53
N MET A 122 15.31 13.72 12.60
CA MET A 122 15.83 14.42 13.77
C MET A 122 15.18 13.86 15.04
N LYS A 123 15.96 13.62 16.10
CA LYS A 123 15.46 13.30 17.44
C LYS A 123 16.52 13.67 18.49
N GLY A 124 16.20 14.60 19.38
CA GLY A 124 17.21 15.19 20.26
C GLY A 124 18.38 15.74 19.44
N ASP A 125 19.61 15.35 19.80
CA ASP A 125 20.83 15.76 19.08
C ASP A 125 21.13 14.90 17.84
N SER A 126 20.36 13.82 17.61
CA SER A 126 20.58 12.92 16.48
C SER A 126 19.93 13.47 15.23
N SER A 127 20.65 13.47 14.11
CA SER A 127 20.09 13.84 12.82
C SER A 127 20.71 13.07 11.65
N TYR A 128 19.87 12.44 10.83
CA TYR A 128 20.29 11.60 9.71
C TYR A 128 19.70 12.09 8.39
N PRO A 129 20.47 12.09 7.28
CA PRO A 129 19.93 12.38 5.97
C PRO A 129 18.92 11.30 5.56
N ILE A 130 17.84 11.71 4.89
CA ILE A 130 16.84 10.84 4.29
C ILE A 130 16.87 11.04 2.78
N LYS A 131 16.89 9.94 2.02
CA LYS A 131 16.66 9.91 0.58
C LYS A 131 15.64 8.81 0.29
N LEU A 132 14.54 9.18 -0.35
CA LEU A 132 13.42 8.30 -0.65
C LEU A 132 13.08 8.40 -2.13
N GLN A 133 12.88 7.25 -2.76
CA GLN A 133 12.33 7.07 -4.08
C GLN A 133 10.87 6.67 -3.94
N MET A 134 10.00 7.20 -4.80
CA MET A 134 8.61 6.77 -4.84
C MET A 134 8.51 5.42 -5.56
N GLU A 135 7.81 4.49 -4.93
CA GLU A 135 7.62 3.12 -5.42
C GLU A 135 6.24 2.92 -6.04
N GLY A 136 5.22 3.58 -5.50
CA GLY A 136 3.88 3.46 -6.02
C GLY A 136 2.85 4.34 -5.32
N MET A 137 1.68 4.39 -5.94
CA MET A 137 0.50 5.05 -5.42
C MET A 137 -0.71 4.16 -5.70
N SER A 138 -1.50 3.91 -4.66
CA SER A 138 -2.74 3.13 -4.75
C SER A 138 -3.88 3.91 -4.10
N GLU A 139 -5.08 3.79 -4.63
CA GLU A 139 -6.29 4.40 -4.08
C GLU A 139 -7.26 3.32 -3.60
N GLY A 140 -7.89 3.53 -2.45
CA GLY A 140 -8.82 2.57 -1.88
C GLY A 140 -9.62 3.15 -0.71
N LEU A 141 -10.41 2.30 -0.05
CA LEU A 141 -11.14 2.70 1.15
C LEU A 141 -10.16 2.94 2.32
N PRO A 142 -10.47 3.88 3.24
CA PRO A 142 -9.61 4.18 4.39
C PRO A 142 -9.23 2.95 5.21
N ASP A 143 -10.20 2.08 5.47
CA ASP A 143 -10.04 0.89 6.32
C ASP A 143 -9.73 -0.39 5.52
N ALA A 144 -9.41 -0.25 4.23
CA ALA A 144 -9.01 -1.38 3.39
C ALA A 144 -7.68 -1.96 3.87
N ARG A 145 -7.68 -3.28 4.11
CA ARG A 145 -6.44 -4.04 4.33
C ARG A 145 -5.57 -3.97 3.09
N TRP A 146 -4.26 -4.02 3.29
CA TRP A 146 -3.29 -3.86 2.20
C TRP A 146 -3.43 -4.94 1.12
N TYR A 147 -3.59 -6.20 1.53
CA TYR A 147 -3.62 -7.35 0.62
C TYR A 147 -5.02 -7.92 0.41
N GLN A 148 -6.08 -7.13 0.66
CA GLN A 148 -7.47 -7.61 0.55
C GLN A 148 -7.83 -8.17 -0.82
N ASP A 149 -7.25 -7.62 -1.90
CA ASP A 149 -7.51 -8.07 -3.28
C ASP A 149 -6.67 -9.29 -3.66
N VAL A 150 -5.71 -9.68 -2.82
CA VAL A 150 -4.81 -10.82 -3.04
C VAL A 150 -5.25 -12.04 -2.25
N THR A 151 -5.62 -11.87 -0.98
CA THR A 151 -5.83 -12.96 -0.04
C THR A 151 -6.84 -12.62 1.08
N SER A 152 -7.48 -13.66 1.61
CA SER A 152 -8.30 -13.57 2.83
C SER A 152 -7.47 -13.63 4.12
N GLU A 153 -6.19 -13.98 4.04
CA GLU A 153 -5.25 -13.93 5.18
C GLU A 153 -5.07 -12.49 5.66
N SER A 154 -4.75 -12.30 6.96
CA SER A 154 -4.32 -10.99 7.48
C SER A 154 -3.03 -10.53 6.79
N ASP A 155 -2.84 -9.21 6.69
CA ASP A 155 -1.67 -8.63 6.01
C ASP A 155 -0.34 -9.14 6.61
N ALA A 156 -0.24 -9.20 7.95
CA ALA A 156 0.93 -9.72 8.64
C ALA A 156 1.22 -11.21 8.31
N ALA A 157 0.19 -12.03 8.18
CA ALA A 157 0.35 -13.45 7.81
C ALA A 157 0.83 -13.60 6.36
N PHE A 158 0.27 -12.80 5.45
CA PHE A 158 0.68 -12.77 4.06
C PHE A 158 2.13 -12.33 3.91
N GLU A 159 2.53 -11.23 4.55
CA GLU A 159 3.90 -10.73 4.52
C GLU A 159 4.90 -11.70 5.16
N ASN A 160 4.53 -12.31 6.29
CA ASN A 160 5.37 -13.35 6.90
C ASN A 160 5.61 -14.53 5.94
N ARG A 161 4.62 -14.92 5.15
CA ARG A 161 4.78 -15.96 4.11
C ARG A 161 5.77 -15.51 3.04
N VAL A 162 5.69 -14.26 2.57
CA VAL A 162 6.64 -13.69 1.61
C VAL A 162 8.05 -13.64 2.20
N GLN A 163 8.21 -13.20 3.46
CA GLN A 163 9.48 -13.19 4.18
C GLN A 163 10.08 -14.61 4.29
N CYS A 164 9.25 -15.61 4.57
CA CYS A 164 9.71 -17.00 4.62
C CYS A 164 10.19 -17.51 3.26
N PHE A 165 9.49 -17.18 2.17
CA PHE A 165 9.96 -17.45 0.81
C PHE A 165 11.33 -16.82 0.56
N THR A 166 11.47 -15.51 0.82
CA THR A 166 12.69 -14.73 0.61
C THR A 166 13.85 -15.35 1.36
N ARG A 167 13.69 -15.62 2.65
CA ARG A 167 14.74 -16.23 3.49
C ARG A 167 15.13 -17.62 2.99
N ALA A 168 14.17 -18.47 2.65
CA ALA A 168 14.46 -19.81 2.12
C ALA A 168 15.22 -19.75 0.78
N ALA A 169 14.79 -18.86 -0.13
CA ALA A 169 15.43 -18.70 -1.44
C ALA A 169 16.88 -18.20 -1.31
N LEU A 170 17.10 -17.20 -0.45
CA LEU A 170 18.43 -16.65 -0.17
C LEU A 170 19.35 -17.65 0.53
N ALA A 171 18.80 -18.57 1.33
CA ALA A 171 19.54 -19.66 1.96
C ALA A 171 19.84 -20.83 0.99
N GLY A 172 19.26 -20.82 -0.22
CA GLY A 172 19.37 -21.93 -1.16
C GLY A 172 18.57 -23.17 -0.76
N ASP A 173 17.65 -23.05 0.20
CA ASP A 173 16.81 -24.16 0.68
C ASP A 173 15.64 -24.40 -0.29
N LYS A 174 15.89 -25.28 -1.26
CA LYS A 174 14.93 -25.61 -2.32
C LYS A 174 13.63 -26.17 -1.78
N ALA A 175 13.70 -26.99 -0.73
CA ALA A 175 12.53 -27.64 -0.17
C ALA A 175 11.67 -26.62 0.59
N ALA A 176 12.28 -25.77 1.40
CA ALA A 176 11.56 -24.72 2.10
C ALA A 176 10.98 -23.68 1.14
N THR A 177 11.72 -23.24 0.12
CA THR A 177 11.20 -22.29 -0.88
C THR A 177 9.98 -22.84 -1.60
N ALA A 178 10.00 -24.12 -2.00
CA ALA A 178 8.89 -24.74 -2.70
C ALA A 178 7.58 -24.80 -1.88
N ARG A 179 7.64 -24.72 -0.54
CA ARG A 179 6.45 -24.66 0.34
C ARG A 179 5.69 -23.34 0.23
N TYR A 180 6.33 -22.31 -0.31
CA TYR A 180 5.77 -20.97 -0.45
C TYR A 180 5.50 -20.61 -1.93
N VAL A 181 5.48 -21.60 -2.81
CA VAL A 181 5.22 -21.47 -4.25
C VAL A 181 3.83 -22.00 -4.55
N ASP A 182 3.08 -21.23 -5.34
CA ASP A 182 1.81 -21.67 -5.92
C ASP A 182 2.09 -22.34 -7.27
N PHE A 183 2.13 -23.67 -7.27
CA PHE A 183 2.33 -24.43 -8.49
C PHE A 183 1.00 -24.56 -9.27
N PRO A 184 1.03 -24.46 -10.62
CA PRO A 184 2.20 -24.28 -11.47
C PRO A 184 2.83 -22.87 -11.41
N LEU A 185 4.13 -22.80 -11.18
CA LEU A 185 4.88 -21.54 -11.10
C LEU A 185 5.24 -21.04 -12.49
N ARG A 186 4.84 -19.81 -12.83
CA ARG A 186 5.28 -19.14 -14.05
C ARG A 186 6.69 -18.58 -13.88
N VAL A 187 7.59 -18.86 -14.84
CA VAL A 187 8.94 -18.30 -14.88
C VAL A 187 9.13 -17.58 -16.21
N ASN A 188 9.36 -16.28 -16.14
CA ASN A 188 9.65 -15.45 -17.31
C ASN A 188 11.14 -15.14 -17.35
N HIS A 189 11.78 -15.33 -18.51
CA HIS A 189 13.20 -15.06 -18.71
C HIS A 189 13.43 -14.71 -20.18
N ASN A 190 14.12 -13.59 -20.45
CA ASN A 190 14.41 -13.11 -21.81
C ASN A 190 13.17 -13.04 -22.73
N GLY A 191 12.06 -12.50 -22.21
CA GLY A 191 10.80 -12.35 -22.94
C GLY A 191 10.02 -13.65 -23.17
N LYS A 192 10.52 -14.81 -22.71
CA LYS A 192 9.85 -16.10 -22.82
C LYS A 192 9.24 -16.49 -21.48
N SER A 193 8.00 -16.98 -21.52
CA SER A 193 7.31 -17.56 -20.38
C SER A 193 7.40 -19.08 -20.42
N SER A 194 7.67 -19.69 -19.27
CA SER A 194 7.65 -21.13 -19.06
C SER A 194 6.99 -21.45 -17.74
N THR A 195 6.64 -22.71 -17.53
CA THR A 195 5.98 -23.17 -16.32
C THR A 195 6.81 -24.25 -15.64
N ILE A 196 6.85 -24.20 -14.32
CA ILE A 196 7.37 -25.24 -13.44
C ILE A 196 6.17 -25.84 -12.71
N ALA A 197 5.88 -27.11 -12.95
CA ALA A 197 4.66 -27.76 -12.47
C ALA A 197 4.74 -28.26 -11.03
N SER A 198 5.95 -28.42 -10.48
CA SER A 198 6.14 -29.05 -9.17
C SER A 198 7.40 -28.61 -8.45
N ALA A 199 7.46 -28.90 -7.15
CA ALA A 199 8.65 -28.71 -6.31
C ALA A 199 9.88 -29.48 -6.82
N ALA A 200 9.69 -30.70 -7.34
CA ALA A 200 10.77 -31.50 -7.90
C ALA A 200 11.38 -30.83 -9.15
N GLU A 201 10.53 -30.32 -10.04
CA GLU A 201 10.96 -29.58 -11.22
C GLU A 201 11.64 -28.26 -10.85
N LEU A 202 11.11 -27.53 -9.86
CA LEU A 202 11.74 -26.31 -9.33
C LEU A 202 13.15 -26.62 -8.80
N SER A 203 13.31 -27.70 -8.05
CA SER A 203 14.60 -28.12 -7.50
C SER A 203 15.61 -28.48 -8.59
N ALA A 204 15.17 -29.18 -9.63
CA ALA A 204 15.98 -29.54 -10.79
C ALA A 204 16.39 -28.30 -11.62
N ARG A 205 15.52 -27.29 -11.73
CA ARG A 205 15.76 -26.05 -12.47
C ARG A 205 16.26 -24.90 -11.61
N TRP A 206 16.61 -25.14 -10.35
CA TRP A 206 16.91 -24.11 -9.35
C TRP A 206 17.82 -22.99 -9.86
N LYS A 207 18.99 -23.33 -10.41
CA LYS A 207 19.98 -22.36 -10.90
C LYS A 207 19.51 -21.52 -12.09
N ARG A 208 18.48 -21.98 -12.82
CA ARG A 208 17.87 -21.24 -13.94
C ARG A 208 16.83 -20.23 -13.46
N VAL A 209 16.21 -20.47 -12.30
CA VAL A 209 15.18 -19.61 -11.72
C VAL A 209 15.80 -18.62 -10.74
N PHE A 210 16.61 -19.14 -9.80
CA PHE A 210 17.32 -18.38 -8.78
C PHE A 210 18.76 -18.13 -9.22
N THR A 211 18.91 -17.34 -10.28
CA THR A 211 20.22 -16.84 -10.73
C THR A 211 20.82 -15.89 -9.69
N PRO A 212 22.13 -15.60 -9.72
CA PRO A 212 22.73 -14.61 -8.83
C PRO A 212 22.02 -13.24 -8.89
N ALA A 213 21.63 -12.78 -10.08
CA ALA A 213 20.91 -11.52 -10.26
C ALA A 213 19.51 -11.56 -9.64
N CYS A 214 18.78 -12.67 -9.82
CA CYS A 214 17.47 -12.88 -9.18
C CYS A 214 17.59 -12.87 -7.65
N LEU A 215 18.57 -13.58 -7.10
CA LEU A 215 18.81 -13.62 -5.64
C LEU A 215 19.27 -12.28 -5.08
N ASP A 216 20.07 -11.51 -5.82
CA ASP A 216 20.45 -10.14 -5.43
C ASP A 216 19.25 -9.20 -5.41
N ALA A 217 18.35 -9.31 -6.40
CA ALA A 217 17.13 -8.52 -6.41
C ALA A 217 16.17 -8.91 -5.27
N ILE A 218 16.03 -10.21 -4.96
CA ILE A 218 15.28 -10.70 -3.79
C ILE A 218 15.90 -10.17 -2.48
N ARG A 219 17.23 -10.13 -2.37
CA ARG A 219 17.93 -9.60 -1.19
C ARG A 219 17.68 -8.12 -0.98
N LYS A 220 17.56 -7.37 -2.08
CA LYS A 220 17.24 -5.93 -2.06
C LYS A 220 15.74 -5.67 -1.92
N ALA A 221 14.87 -6.65 -2.13
CA ALA A 221 13.44 -6.43 -2.00
C ALA A 221 13.02 -6.18 -0.54
N VAL A 222 11.87 -5.53 -0.38
CA VAL A 222 11.24 -5.24 0.91
C VAL A 222 9.88 -5.96 0.94
N PRO A 223 9.73 -7.04 1.71
CA PRO A 223 8.49 -7.82 1.75
C PRO A 223 7.47 -7.21 2.72
N HIS A 224 7.20 -5.92 2.56
CA HIS A 224 6.28 -5.13 3.37
C HIS A 224 5.74 -3.96 2.54
N ASP A 225 4.46 -3.61 2.69
CA ASP A 225 3.76 -2.61 1.86
C ASP A 225 3.96 -2.82 0.35
N MET A 226 3.90 -4.08 -0.08
CA MET A 226 4.18 -4.44 -1.47
C MET A 226 3.10 -3.93 -2.42
N PHE A 227 3.51 -3.44 -3.59
CA PHE A 227 2.58 -3.03 -4.63
C PHE A 227 1.65 -4.18 -5.04
N VAL A 228 0.35 -3.90 -5.12
CA VAL A 228 -0.67 -4.87 -5.52
C VAL A 228 -1.25 -4.51 -6.87
N ARG A 229 -1.35 -5.50 -7.77
CA ARG A 229 -2.04 -5.36 -9.06
C ARG A 229 -2.58 -6.70 -9.51
N ASN A 230 -3.80 -6.69 -10.07
CA ASN A 230 -4.46 -7.87 -10.63
C ASN A 230 -4.49 -9.07 -9.64
N GLY A 231 -4.76 -8.81 -8.36
CA GLY A 231 -4.82 -9.82 -7.32
C GLY A 231 -3.48 -10.45 -6.94
N GLN A 232 -2.36 -9.78 -7.24
CA GLN A 232 -1.02 -10.23 -6.88
C GLN A 232 -0.20 -9.11 -6.24
N ALA A 233 0.60 -9.46 -5.24
CA ALA A 233 1.57 -8.57 -4.61
C ALA A 233 2.96 -8.73 -5.24
N MET A 234 3.65 -7.61 -5.44
CA MET A 234 4.92 -7.53 -6.15
C MET A 234 6.10 -7.38 -5.18
N LEU A 235 7.07 -8.27 -5.28
CA LEU A 235 8.33 -8.20 -4.53
C LEU A 235 9.50 -7.84 -5.47
N GLY A 236 10.28 -6.82 -5.07
CA GLY A 236 11.54 -6.44 -5.71
C GLY A 236 11.36 -6.05 -7.18
N ASP A 237 10.60 -4.98 -7.45
CA ASP A 237 10.38 -4.43 -8.80
C ASP A 237 9.88 -5.46 -9.82
N GLY A 238 9.08 -6.41 -9.36
CA GLY A 238 8.46 -7.42 -10.21
C GLY A 238 9.24 -8.71 -10.33
N VAL A 239 10.33 -8.90 -9.59
CA VAL A 239 11.10 -10.15 -9.59
C VAL A 239 10.23 -11.34 -9.16
N VAL A 240 9.37 -11.15 -8.16
CA VAL A 240 8.41 -12.19 -7.73
C VAL A 240 7.02 -11.59 -7.58
N TRP A 241 6.00 -12.32 -8.07
CA TRP A 241 4.59 -12.00 -7.88
C TRP A 241 3.92 -13.07 -7.03
N PHE A 242 3.31 -12.64 -5.92
CA PHE A 242 2.63 -13.50 -4.96
C PHE A 242 1.12 -13.40 -5.14
N GLY A 243 0.47 -14.55 -5.32
CA GLY A 243 -0.98 -14.68 -5.26
C GLY A 243 -1.46 -15.16 -3.88
N PRO A 244 -2.74 -15.57 -3.77
CA PRO A 244 -3.33 -16.04 -2.52
C PRO A 244 -2.61 -17.22 -1.88
N LYS A 245 -1.94 -18.07 -2.67
CA LYS A 245 -1.33 -19.33 -2.19
C LYS A 245 0.20 -19.30 -2.10
N GLY A 246 0.86 -18.25 -2.59
CA GLY A 246 2.32 -18.16 -2.62
C GLY A 246 2.86 -17.48 -3.89
N ALA A 247 4.17 -17.63 -4.13
CA ALA A 247 4.81 -17.14 -5.33
C ALA A 247 4.22 -17.83 -6.56
N ALA A 248 3.56 -17.05 -7.43
CA ALA A 248 2.87 -17.54 -8.62
C ALA A 248 3.62 -17.19 -9.91
N ALA A 249 4.51 -16.18 -9.87
CA ALA A 249 5.44 -15.91 -10.96
C ALA A 249 6.80 -15.41 -10.47
N ILE A 250 7.86 -15.78 -11.20
CA ILE A 250 9.21 -15.22 -11.06
C ILE A 250 9.65 -14.65 -12.40
N ASN A 251 10.08 -13.40 -12.41
CA ASN A 251 10.74 -12.75 -13.53
C ASN A 251 12.25 -12.81 -13.29
N VAL A 252 12.94 -13.67 -14.04
CA VAL A 252 14.41 -13.80 -13.95
C VAL A 252 15.04 -12.64 -14.73
N PRO A 253 15.79 -11.76 -14.06
CA PRO A 253 16.50 -10.65 -14.71
C PRO A 253 17.59 -11.13 -15.68
#